data_AF-A0A2J0Q8H4-F1
#
_entry.id   AF-A0A2J0Q8H4-F1
#
_cell.length_a   1.000
_cell.length_b   1.000
_cell.length_c   1.000
_cell.angle_alpha   90.00
_cell.angle_beta   90.00
_cell.angle_gamma   90.00
#
_symmetry.space_group_name_H-M   'P 1'
#
loop_
_entity.id
_entity.type
_entity.pdbx_description
1 polymer ?
#
loop_
_entity_poly.entity_id
_entity_poly.type
_entity_poly.pdbx_seq_one_letter_code
_entity_poly.pdbx_strand_id
1 'polypeptide(L)'
;MAQQKAKYIFVSGGVMSGVGKGIATASIGRILKEYGYSVTAVKIDPYINVDAGTMNPVEHGESFVTEDGLECDQDIGNYERFLDHNILRSNYMTTGSVYQTVIQKERNLEYGGRCVEVVPDIPNEVIRQIKNAGKINKADFVLIEIGGTVGEYQNMLFLEAARMLKTERPNEVLNI
;
A
#
# COMPACT_ATOMS: atom_id res chain seq x y z
N MET A 1 -9.42 -2.46 -26.84
CA MET A 1 -9.30 -1.30 -25.94
C MET A 1 -7.92 -1.38 -25.30
N ALA A 2 -7.07 -0.36 -25.46
CA ALA A 2 -5.73 -0.38 -24.89
C ALA A 2 -5.82 -0.54 -23.36
N GLN A 3 -5.11 -1.51 -22.81
CA GLN A 3 -5.06 -1.75 -21.38
C GLN A 3 -4.36 -0.53 -20.74
N GLN A 4 -5.14 0.39 -20.17
CA GLN A 4 -4.63 1.60 -19.54
C GLN A 4 -3.72 1.18 -18.38
N LYS A 5 -2.43 1.45 -18.50
CA LYS A 5 -1.45 1.11 -17.46
C LYS A 5 -1.54 2.16 -16.36
N ALA A 6 -1.97 1.72 -15.17
CA ALA A 6 -1.99 2.55 -13.98
C ALA A 6 -0.61 3.20 -13.73
N LYS A 7 -0.65 4.45 -13.29
CA LYS A 7 0.49 5.22 -12.79
C LYS A 7 0.54 5.08 -11.26
N TYR A 8 1.73 5.11 -10.68
CA TYR A 8 1.96 4.89 -9.26
C TYR A 8 2.61 6.13 -8.64
N ILE A 9 2.02 6.64 -7.56
CA ILE A 9 2.57 7.78 -6.82
C ILE A 9 2.84 7.30 -5.39
N PHE A 10 4.11 7.12 -5.04
CA PHE A 10 4.52 6.78 -3.69
C PHE A 10 4.65 8.04 -2.85
N VAL A 11 4.02 8.05 -1.67
CA VAL A 11 4.09 9.11 -0.68
C VAL A 11 4.88 8.60 0.50
N SER A 12 6.02 9.24 0.77
CA SER A 12 6.94 8.87 1.85
C SER A 12 7.18 10.05 2.80
N GLY A 13 7.43 9.77 4.08
CA GLY A 13 7.66 10.81 5.09
C GLY A 13 9.08 10.80 5.60
N GLY A 14 9.73 11.96 5.62
CA GLY A 14 11.00 12.16 6.31
C GLY A 14 10.81 12.84 7.67
N VAL A 15 11.90 12.85 8.46
CA VAL A 15 12.05 13.60 9.72
C VAL A 15 11.27 13.04 10.90
N MET A 16 9.93 13.05 10.86
CA MET A 16 9.09 12.59 11.97
C MET A 16 7.78 11.96 11.48
N SER A 17 7.20 11.07 12.30
CA SER A 17 5.86 10.55 12.09
C SER A 17 4.78 11.58 12.47
N GLY A 18 3.55 11.41 11.98
CA GLY A 18 2.42 12.28 12.35
C GLY A 18 2.29 13.61 11.59
N VAL A 19 3.09 13.84 10.54
CA VAL A 19 3.09 15.11 9.77
C VAL A 19 1.88 15.25 8.82
N GLY A 20 1.01 14.24 8.73
CA GLY A 20 -0.20 14.28 7.90
C GLY A 20 -0.05 13.65 6.51
N LYS A 21 0.76 12.59 6.38
CA LYS A 21 0.92 11.82 5.13
C LYS A 21 -0.40 11.31 4.56
N GLY A 22 -1.27 10.75 5.41
CA GLY A 22 -2.60 10.27 5.01
C GLY A 22 -3.46 11.36 4.38
N ILE A 23 -3.54 12.53 5.02
CA ILE A 23 -4.29 13.67 4.50
C ILE A 23 -3.69 14.21 3.20
N ALA A 24 -2.36 14.30 3.09
CA ALA A 24 -1.70 14.70 1.85
C ALA A 24 -2.01 13.73 0.70
N THR A 25 -1.91 12.42 0.96
CA THR A 25 -2.22 11.36 -0.01
C THR A 25 -3.68 11.44 -0.46
N ALA A 26 -4.62 11.53 0.49
CA ALA A 26 -6.04 11.67 0.22
C ALA A 26 -6.35 12.93 -0.61
N SER A 27 -5.71 14.05 -0.28
CA SER A 27 -5.89 15.34 -0.98
C SER A 27 -5.38 15.29 -2.42
N ILE A 28 -4.20 14.70 -2.66
CA ILE A 28 -3.68 14.48 -4.03
C ILE A 28 -4.66 13.63 -4.83
N GLY A 29 -5.20 12.57 -4.22
CA GLY A 29 -6.17 11.71 -4.89
C GLY A 29 -7.48 12.40 -5.21
N ARG A 30 -7.98 13.27 -4.32
CA ARG A 30 -9.15 14.11 -4.61
C ARG A 30 -8.90 15.00 -5.82
N ILE A 31 -7.75 15.70 -5.86
CA ILE A 31 -7.40 16.58 -6.98
C ILE A 31 -7.40 15.78 -8.29
N LEU A 32 -6.74 14.62 -8.33
CA LEU A 32 -6.72 13.76 -9.52
C LEU A 32 -8.14 13.30 -9.94
N LYS A 33 -9.01 12.98 -8.98
CA LYS A 33 -10.42 12.63 -9.23
C LYS A 33 -11.19 13.81 -9.85
N GLU A 34 -10.97 15.05 -9.37
CA GLU A 34 -11.57 16.26 -9.96
C GLU A 34 -11.13 16.51 -11.41
N TYR A 35 -9.93 16.06 -11.78
CA TYR A 35 -9.45 16.08 -13.17
C TYR A 35 -10.00 14.95 -14.04
N GLY A 36 -10.90 14.10 -13.51
CA GLY A 36 -11.60 13.05 -14.25
C GLY A 36 -10.86 11.72 -14.33
N TYR A 37 -9.80 11.52 -13.54
CA TYR A 37 -9.08 10.24 -13.48
C TYR A 37 -9.72 9.28 -12.48
N SER A 38 -9.66 7.98 -12.75
CA SER A 38 -9.95 6.97 -11.74
C SER A 38 -8.75 6.81 -10.79
N VAL A 39 -8.98 6.93 -9.49
CA VAL A 39 -7.91 6.93 -8.49
C VAL A 39 -8.25 5.95 -7.39
N THR A 40 -7.24 5.22 -6.91
CA THR A 40 -7.33 4.45 -5.68
C THR A 40 -6.10 4.73 -4.82
N ALA A 41 -6.23 4.55 -3.50
CA ALA A 41 -5.13 4.75 -2.55
C ALA A 41 -4.82 3.45 -1.82
N VAL A 42 -3.54 3.21 -1.55
CA VAL A 42 -3.02 2.04 -0.85
C VAL A 42 -2.27 2.54 0.38
N LYS A 43 -2.61 2.00 1.56
CA LYS A 43 -1.85 2.20 2.78
C LYS A 43 -0.92 1.02 3.01
N ILE A 44 0.34 1.31 3.26
CA ILE A 44 1.35 0.34 3.69
C ILE A 44 1.76 0.69 5.11
N ASP A 45 1.50 -0.22 6.04
CA ASP A 45 1.90 -0.06 7.43
C ASP A 45 3.05 -0.98 7.83
N PRO A 46 4.18 -0.44 8.31
CA PRO A 46 5.38 -1.21 8.54
C PRO A 46 5.38 -2.04 9.85
N TYR A 47 4.21 -2.36 10.43
CA TYR A 47 4.10 -3.23 11.60
C TYR A 47 3.83 -4.70 11.26
N ILE A 48 4.14 -5.57 12.23
CA ILE A 48 4.06 -7.04 12.09
C ILE A 48 2.65 -7.59 12.28
N ASN A 49 1.71 -6.83 12.85
CA ASN A 49 0.31 -7.24 12.92
C ASN A 49 -0.22 -7.49 11.51
N VAL A 50 -0.98 -8.58 11.30
CA VAL A 50 -1.55 -8.93 9.99
C VAL A 50 -2.64 -7.92 9.58
N ASP A 51 -3.39 -7.43 10.56
CA ASP A 51 -4.46 -6.43 10.44
C ASP A 51 -4.47 -5.56 11.72
N ALA A 52 -5.39 -4.60 11.79
CA ALA A 52 -5.53 -3.73 12.96
C ALA A 52 -6.43 -4.32 14.08
N GLY A 53 -7.09 -5.46 13.84
CA GLY A 53 -8.11 -6.00 14.74
C GLY A 53 -7.60 -6.45 16.12
N THR A 54 -6.29 -6.67 16.23
CA THR A 54 -5.63 -7.08 17.49
C THR A 54 -5.02 -5.90 18.26
N MET A 55 -5.09 -4.68 17.72
CA MET A 55 -4.48 -3.50 18.33
C MET A 55 -5.38 -2.88 19.39
N ASN A 56 -4.76 -2.29 20.42
CA ASN A 56 -5.48 -1.50 21.42
C ASN A 56 -5.85 -0.13 20.83
N PRO A 57 -7.14 0.22 20.68
CA PRO A 57 -7.54 1.48 20.05
C PRO A 57 -7.14 2.73 20.83
N VAL A 58 -6.94 2.61 22.14
CA VAL A 58 -6.53 3.74 22.99
C VAL A 58 -5.08 4.17 22.70
N GLU A 59 -4.22 3.21 22.32
CA GLU A 59 -2.80 3.45 22.08
C GLU A 59 -2.50 3.74 20.61
N HIS A 60 -3.22 3.09 19.69
CA HIS A 60 -2.93 3.12 18.26
C HIS A 60 -3.95 3.91 17.42
N GLY A 61 -5.01 4.42 18.05
CA GLY A 61 -6.09 5.13 17.36
C GLY A 61 -7.24 4.21 16.97
N GLU A 62 -8.27 4.77 16.34
CA GLU A 62 -9.43 4.00 15.90
C GLU A 62 -9.04 2.96 14.83
N SER A 63 -9.65 1.77 14.89
CA SER A 63 -9.61 0.84 13.77
C SER A 63 -10.77 1.14 12.82
N PHE A 64 -10.46 1.21 11.53
CA PHE A 64 -11.44 1.38 10.46
C PHE A 64 -11.84 0.02 9.90
N VAL A 65 -13.12 -0.15 9.57
CA VAL A 65 -13.64 -1.39 8.97
C VAL A 65 -14.13 -1.11 7.56
N THR A 66 -13.52 -1.78 6.58
CA THR A 66 -13.90 -1.68 5.17
C THR A 66 -15.17 -2.48 4.86
N GLU A 67 -15.81 -2.21 3.71
CA GLU A 67 -17.02 -2.93 3.27
C GLU A 67 -16.81 -4.46 3.19
N ASP A 68 -15.59 -4.93 2.88
CA ASP A 68 -15.26 -6.35 2.79
C ASP A 68 -14.80 -6.98 4.13
N GLY A 69 -14.97 -6.23 5.23
CA GLY A 69 -14.77 -6.72 6.60
C GLY A 69 -13.32 -6.75 7.06
N LEU A 70 -12.39 -6.06 6.39
CA LEU A 70 -11.04 -5.88 6.90
C LEU A 70 -11.01 -4.79 7.99
N GLU A 71 -10.43 -5.11 9.15
CA GLU A 71 -10.02 -4.18 10.21
C GLU A 71 -8.64 -3.58 9.89
N CYS A 72 -8.56 -2.27 9.75
CA CYS A 72 -7.38 -1.56 9.24
C CYS A 72 -7.14 -0.22 9.94
N ASP A 73 -6.07 0.47 9.53
CA ASP A 73 -5.71 1.80 10.02
C ASP A 73 -6.74 2.87 9.60
N GLN A 74 -6.92 3.89 10.45
CA GLN A 74 -7.84 5.01 10.23
C GLN A 74 -7.60 5.79 8.92
N ASP A 75 -6.39 5.75 8.35
CA ASP A 75 -6.08 6.38 7.07
C ASP A 75 -6.93 5.85 5.91
N ILE A 76 -7.37 4.59 5.97
CA ILE A 76 -8.31 4.04 4.99
C ILE A 76 -9.62 4.82 5.00
N GLY A 77 -10.13 5.19 6.18
CA GLY A 77 -11.31 6.04 6.30
C GLY A 77 -11.08 7.45 5.73
N ASN A 78 -9.87 8.00 5.86
CA ASN A 78 -9.52 9.28 5.23
C ASN A 78 -9.57 9.16 3.70
N TYR A 79 -9.06 8.06 3.14
CA TYR A 79 -9.11 7.83 1.70
C TYR A 79 -10.55 7.69 1.21
N GLU A 80 -11.41 6.91 1.87
CA GLU A 80 -12.82 6.80 1.48
C GLU A 80 -13.53 8.15 1.50
N ARG A 81 -13.32 8.96 2.56
CA ARG A 81 -13.94 10.29 2.69
C ARG A 81 -13.52 11.26 1.58
N PHE A 82 -12.26 11.27 1.18
CA PHE A 82 -11.76 12.18 0.15
C PHE A 82 -12.06 11.65 -1.26
N LEU A 83 -11.85 10.36 -1.48
CA LEU A 83 -12.01 9.73 -2.78
C LEU A 83 -13.44 9.33 -3.09
N ASP A 84 -14.36 9.40 -2.11
CA ASP A 84 -15.80 9.19 -2.28
C ASP A 84 -16.09 7.88 -3.03
N HIS A 85 -15.49 6.79 -2.54
CA HIS A 85 -15.75 5.40 -2.90
C HIS A 85 -15.14 4.47 -1.85
N ASN A 86 -15.62 3.23 -1.80
CA ASN A 86 -15.15 2.23 -0.83
C ASN A 86 -13.74 1.77 -1.17
N ILE A 87 -12.89 1.68 -0.15
CA ILE A 87 -11.54 1.13 -0.24
C ILE A 87 -11.58 -0.29 0.32
N LEU A 88 -11.08 -1.25 -0.46
CA LEU A 88 -11.16 -2.68 -0.15
C LEU A 88 -9.89 -3.18 0.54
N ARG A 89 -9.89 -4.40 1.07
CA ARG A 89 -8.69 -5.03 1.65
C ARG A 89 -7.49 -5.09 0.72
N SER A 90 -7.71 -5.06 -0.60
CA SER A 90 -6.63 -5.02 -1.58
C SER A 90 -5.76 -3.77 -1.48
N ASN A 91 -6.24 -2.74 -0.81
CA ASN A 91 -5.64 -1.44 -0.68
C ASN A 91 -4.95 -1.22 0.67
N TYR A 92 -4.88 -2.24 1.50
CA TYR A 92 -4.22 -2.17 2.78
C TYR A 92 -3.28 -3.35 2.92
N MET A 93 -2.06 -3.08 3.35
CA MET A 93 -1.08 -4.11 3.65
C MET A 93 -0.19 -3.71 4.80
N THR A 94 0.22 -4.72 5.54
CA THR A 94 1.16 -4.61 6.65
C THR A 94 2.38 -5.48 6.39
N THR A 95 3.49 -5.24 7.10
CA THR A 95 4.63 -6.18 7.08
C THR A 95 4.16 -7.60 7.43
N GLY A 96 3.31 -7.74 8.45
CA GLY A 96 2.71 -9.02 8.84
C GLY A 96 2.01 -9.76 7.70
N SER A 97 1.08 -9.08 7.03
CA SER A 97 0.28 -9.65 5.94
C SER A 97 1.13 -10.06 4.72
N VAL A 98 2.16 -9.28 4.39
CA VAL A 98 3.06 -9.55 3.27
C VAL A 98 3.92 -10.77 3.58
N TYR A 99 4.54 -10.82 4.77
CA TYR A 99 5.33 -11.97 5.21
C TYR A 99 4.48 -13.23 5.29
N GLN A 100 3.29 -13.15 5.88
CA GLN A 100 2.36 -14.27 5.95
C GLN A 100 2.03 -14.82 4.55
N THR A 101 1.79 -13.93 3.58
CA THR A 101 1.52 -14.33 2.20
C THR A 101 2.71 -15.03 1.56
N VAL A 102 3.93 -14.48 1.68
CA VAL A 102 5.14 -15.09 1.11
C VAL A 102 5.44 -16.44 1.75
N ILE A 103 5.33 -16.54 3.08
CA ILE A 103 5.55 -17.80 3.81
C ILE A 103 4.50 -18.85 3.39
N GLN A 104 3.24 -18.46 3.23
CA GLN A 104 2.20 -19.39 2.81
C GLN A 104 2.45 -19.92 1.39
N LYS A 105 2.88 -19.07 0.47
CA LYS A 105 3.26 -19.47 -0.90
C LYS A 105 4.45 -20.41 -0.92
N GLU A 106 5.45 -20.15 -0.07
CA GLU A 106 6.58 -21.07 0.14
C GLU A 106 6.09 -22.42 0.62
N ARG A 107 5.20 -22.44 1.60
CA ARG A 107 4.68 -23.70 2.13
C ARG A 107 3.84 -24.49 1.15
N ASN A 108 3.20 -23.80 0.21
CA ASN A 108 2.46 -24.39 -0.90
C ASN A 108 3.33 -24.78 -2.11
N LEU A 109 4.66 -24.68 -2.01
CA LEU A 109 5.63 -24.97 -3.09
C LEU A 109 5.48 -24.07 -4.34
N GLU A 110 4.87 -22.88 -4.21
CA GLU A 110 4.65 -21.96 -5.33
C GLU A 110 5.95 -21.35 -5.88
N TYR A 111 7.05 -21.42 -5.12
CA TYR A 111 8.38 -20.96 -5.56
C TYR A 111 9.21 -22.07 -6.24
N GLY A 112 8.67 -23.29 -6.42
CA GLY A 112 9.38 -24.35 -7.16
C GLY A 112 10.63 -24.88 -6.44
N GLY A 113 10.65 -24.85 -5.11
CA GLY A 113 11.73 -25.41 -4.29
C GLY A 113 13.00 -24.57 -4.18
N ARG A 114 13.03 -23.36 -4.74
CA ARG A 114 14.16 -22.43 -4.53
C ARG A 114 14.13 -21.83 -3.12
N CYS A 115 15.29 -21.30 -2.70
CA CYS A 115 15.37 -20.44 -1.51
C CYS A 115 14.49 -19.19 -1.69
N VAL A 116 13.64 -18.91 -0.71
CA VAL A 116 12.81 -17.69 -0.65
C VAL A 116 13.52 -16.70 0.25
N GLU A 117 13.78 -15.51 -0.26
CA GLU A 117 14.62 -14.50 0.37
C GLU A 117 13.87 -13.20 0.63
N VAL A 118 14.29 -12.44 1.63
CA VAL A 118 13.67 -11.14 1.93
C VAL A 118 13.71 -10.21 0.71
N VAL A 119 14.85 -10.13 0.04
CA VAL A 119 14.98 -9.47 -1.27
C VAL A 119 15.36 -10.56 -2.29
N PRO A 120 14.61 -10.74 -3.38
CA PRO A 120 13.59 -9.84 -3.89
C PRO A 120 12.14 -10.22 -3.51
N ASP A 121 11.89 -11.30 -2.76
CA ASP A 121 10.54 -11.89 -2.69
C ASP A 121 9.53 -11.04 -1.92
N ILE A 122 9.95 -10.40 -0.82
CA ILE A 122 9.06 -9.50 -0.07
C ILE A 122 8.73 -8.24 -0.88
N PRO A 123 9.69 -7.49 -1.45
CA PRO A 123 9.38 -6.37 -2.35
C PRO A 123 8.53 -6.77 -3.56
N ASN A 124 8.79 -7.94 -4.16
CA ASN A 124 7.99 -8.45 -5.28
C ASN A 124 6.53 -8.70 -4.87
N GLU A 125 6.30 -9.21 -3.66
CA GLU A 125 4.95 -9.40 -3.13
C GLU A 125 4.24 -8.06 -2.90
N VAL A 126 4.93 -7.06 -2.34
CA VAL A 126 4.41 -5.69 -2.20
C VAL A 126 4.01 -5.12 -3.58
N ILE A 127 4.89 -5.21 -4.57
CA ILE A 127 4.63 -4.74 -5.94
C ILE A 127 3.41 -5.47 -6.54
N ARG A 128 3.30 -6.79 -6.31
CA ARG A 128 2.17 -7.60 -6.78
C ARG A 128 0.85 -7.09 -6.20
N GLN A 129 0.81 -6.81 -4.89
CA GLN A 129 -0.39 -6.31 -4.22
C GLN A 129 -0.77 -4.90 -4.69
N ILE A 130 0.20 -3.98 -4.83
CA ILE A 130 -0.04 -2.63 -5.38
C ILE A 130 -0.62 -2.70 -6.81
N LYS A 131 -0.03 -3.54 -7.68
CA LYS A 131 -0.53 -3.76 -9.05
C LYS A 131 -1.95 -4.35 -9.03
N ASN A 132 -2.24 -5.25 -8.09
CA ASN A 132 -3.56 -5.86 -7.94
C ASN A 132 -4.62 -4.85 -7.47
N ALA A 133 -4.29 -3.98 -6.51
CA ALA A 133 -5.17 -2.91 -6.05
C ALA A 133 -5.60 -2.00 -7.21
N GLY A 134 -4.65 -1.56 -8.04
CA GLY A 134 -4.96 -0.76 -9.23
C GLY A 134 -5.84 -1.50 -10.24
N LYS A 135 -5.62 -2.81 -10.43
CA LYS A 135 -6.42 -3.63 -11.34
C LYS A 135 -7.86 -3.82 -10.87
N ILE A 136 -8.07 -4.12 -9.59
CA ILE A 136 -9.40 -4.31 -8.99
C ILE A 136 -10.22 -3.02 -9.12
N ASN A 137 -9.60 -1.89 -8.79
CA ASN A 137 -10.24 -0.57 -8.82
C ASN A 137 -10.30 0.06 -10.22
N LYS A 138 -9.72 -0.58 -11.26
CA LYS A 138 -9.59 -0.02 -12.62
C LYS A 138 -9.04 1.42 -12.60
N ALA A 139 -8.02 1.64 -11.76
CA ALA A 139 -7.50 2.96 -11.47
C ALA A 139 -6.46 3.42 -12.50
N ASP A 140 -6.56 4.67 -12.94
CA ASP A 140 -5.54 5.37 -13.70
C ASP A 140 -4.33 5.71 -12.82
N PHE A 141 -4.60 6.07 -11.56
CA PHE A 141 -3.59 6.37 -10.55
C PHE A 141 -3.78 5.52 -9.29
N VAL A 142 -2.70 4.90 -8.85
CA VAL A 142 -2.58 4.24 -7.55
C VAL A 142 -1.69 5.11 -6.69
N LEU A 143 -2.24 5.71 -5.65
CA LEU A 143 -1.48 6.41 -4.62
C LEU A 143 -1.03 5.38 -3.58
N ILE A 144 0.22 5.40 -3.16
CA ILE A 144 0.77 4.44 -2.19
C ILE A 144 1.40 5.22 -1.06
N GLU A 145 0.74 5.26 0.09
CA GLU A 145 1.34 5.82 1.30
C GLU A 145 2.20 4.76 1.99
N ILE A 146 3.48 5.06 2.18
CA ILE A 146 4.36 4.27 3.03
C ILE A 146 4.35 4.88 4.44
N GLY A 147 3.76 4.16 5.39
CA GLY A 147 3.77 4.47 6.81
C GLY A 147 5.19 4.52 7.39
N GLY A 148 5.33 4.99 8.63
CA GLY A 148 6.65 5.18 9.26
C GLY A 148 7.45 6.36 8.71
N THR A 149 8.75 6.36 8.97
CA THR A 149 9.70 7.41 8.56
C THR A 149 10.82 6.83 7.71
N VAL A 150 11.18 7.52 6.62
CA VAL A 150 12.34 7.15 5.79
C VAL A 150 13.60 7.13 6.66
N GLY A 151 14.35 6.04 6.58
CA GLY A 151 15.54 5.77 7.40
C GLY A 151 15.31 4.72 8.50
N GLU A 152 14.06 4.40 8.82
CA GLU A 152 13.74 3.30 9.74
C GLU A 152 13.86 1.94 9.04
N TYR A 153 14.43 0.94 9.73
CA TYR A 153 14.63 -0.41 9.19
C TYR A 153 13.33 -1.08 8.71
N GLN A 154 12.23 -0.83 9.43
CA GLN A 154 10.90 -1.38 9.12
C GLN A 154 10.37 -0.92 7.75
N ASN A 155 10.83 0.23 7.24
CA ASN A 155 10.38 0.79 5.97
C ASN A 155 11.21 0.30 4.77
N MET A 156 12.38 -0.28 5.02
CA MET A 156 13.37 -0.55 3.98
C MET A 156 12.83 -1.44 2.86
N LEU A 157 11.97 -2.41 3.18
CA LEU A 157 11.39 -3.35 2.23
C LEU A 157 10.38 -2.67 1.28
N PHE A 158 9.61 -1.72 1.79
CA PHE A 158 8.60 -0.99 1.00
C PHE A 158 9.25 0.10 0.14
N LEU A 159 10.30 0.75 0.65
CA LEU A 159 11.13 1.65 -0.15
C LEU A 159 11.86 0.90 -1.26
N GLU A 160 12.34 -0.31 -0.99
CA GLU A 160 12.95 -1.17 -2.02
C GLU A 160 11.93 -1.60 -3.08
N ALA A 161 10.70 -1.93 -2.69
CA ALA A 161 9.60 -2.19 -3.61
C ALA A 161 9.31 -0.98 -4.53
N ALA A 162 9.26 0.22 -3.97
CA ALA A 162 9.10 1.46 -4.74
C ALA A 162 10.27 1.68 -5.72
N ARG A 163 11.51 1.46 -5.27
CA ARG A 163 12.72 1.56 -6.08
C ARG A 163 12.71 0.57 -7.24
N MET A 164 12.42 -0.71 -6.98
CA MET A 164 12.32 -1.76 -7.98
C MET A 164 11.24 -1.46 -9.02
N LEU A 165 10.05 -1.00 -8.58
CA LEU A 165 8.97 -0.65 -9.50
C LEU A 165 9.32 0.57 -10.37
N LYS A 166 10.02 1.58 -9.82
CA LYS A 166 10.53 2.72 -10.58
C LYS A 166 11.56 2.29 -11.62
N THR A 167 12.43 1.34 -11.31
CA THR A 167 13.38 0.76 -12.27
C THR A 167 12.67 -0.02 -13.38
N GLU A 168 11.63 -0.81 -13.05
CA GLU A 168 10.80 -1.51 -14.04
C GLU A 168 10.02 -0.52 -14.93
N ARG A 169 9.52 0.58 -14.36
CA ARG A 169 8.60 1.52 -15.01
C ARG A 169 8.97 2.99 -14.79
N PRO A 170 10.05 3.50 -15.43
CA PRO A 170 10.59 4.83 -15.16
C PRO A 170 9.60 5.99 -15.35
N ASN A 171 8.69 5.89 -16.32
CA ASN A 171 7.73 6.94 -16.69
C ASN A 171 6.31 6.70 -16.13
N GLU A 172 6.16 5.70 -15.25
CA GLU A 172 4.87 5.37 -14.63
C GLU A 172 4.89 5.53 -13.11
N VAL A 173 6.06 5.79 -12.52
CA VAL A 173 6.24 5.86 -11.06
C VAL A 173 6.77 7.25 -10.67
N LEU A 174 6.11 7.89 -9.72
CA LEU A 174 6.53 9.12 -9.06
C LEU A 174 6.72 8.84 -7.57
N ASN A 175 7.79 9.37 -6.97
CA ASN A 175 8.00 9.35 -5.53
C ASN A 175 7.93 10.79 -5.02
N ILE A 176 7.12 11.03 -3.98
CA ILE A 176 6.96 12.31 -3.31
C ILE A 176 7.16 12.17 -1.79
#